data_AF-A0A941QMC7-F1
#
_entry.id   AF-A0A941QMC7-F1
#
_cell.length_a   1.000
_cell.length_b   1.000
_cell.length_c   1.000
_cell.angle_alpha   90.00
_cell.angle_beta   90.00
_cell.angle_gamma   90.00
#
_symmetry.space_group_name_H-M   'P 1'
#
loop_
_entity.id
_entity.type
_entity.pdbx_description
1 polymer ?
#
loop_
_entity_poly.entity_id
_entity_poly.type
_entity_poly.pdbx_seq_one_letter_code
_entity_poly.pdbx_strand_id
1 'polypeptide(L)'
;MIEAEVGGTWSLMGQDWRLWLVAFMSVVSLIWNEANRRKTKNTADKIRSENVKLDEFRSSVKDPLSESLEVLHRIALRADAISVNSKPLEEQGEEVAQIRDDAIVAVADLETRLFDADDSEFAGAGDWSDGFEGCQDTVYQSMDAICSNELGEDARRQALARFKSATFQFRKSQRKKMSDEVKSITGIQ
;
A
#
# COMPACT_ATOMS: atom_id res chain seq x y z
N MET A 1 -28.97 33.90 -88.07
CA MET A 1 -27.81 34.55 -87.44
C MET A 1 -27.86 34.14 -85.98
N ILE A 2 -26.98 33.21 -85.60
CA ILE A 2 -26.96 32.53 -84.30
C ILE A 2 -25.77 33.11 -83.56
N GLU A 3 -26.02 33.90 -82.52
CA GLU A 3 -25.00 34.26 -81.54
C GLU A 3 -25.21 33.41 -80.29
N ALA A 4 -24.28 32.47 -80.09
CA ALA A 4 -24.21 31.65 -78.91
C ALA A 4 -23.40 32.38 -77.84
N GLU A 5 -24.07 32.89 -76.81
CA GLU A 5 -23.42 33.30 -75.57
C GLU A 5 -23.02 32.05 -74.77
N VAL A 6 -21.83 31.54 -75.05
CA VAL A 6 -21.13 30.60 -74.17
C VAL A 6 -20.19 31.42 -73.30
N GLY A 7 -20.68 31.90 -72.16
CA GLY A 7 -19.86 32.71 -71.28
C GLY A 7 -20.47 32.88 -69.90
N GLY A 8 -20.45 31.84 -69.06
CA GLY A 8 -20.85 32.05 -67.67
C GLY A 8 -21.08 30.82 -66.80
N THR A 9 -20.24 29.80 -66.81
CA THR A 9 -20.42 28.65 -65.88
C THR A 9 -19.15 28.22 -65.14
N TRP A 10 -18.07 29.00 -65.18
CA TRP A 10 -16.83 28.66 -64.44
C TRP A 10 -16.61 29.48 -63.16
N SER A 11 -17.54 30.36 -62.77
CA SER A 11 -17.39 31.23 -61.59
C SER A 11 -18.04 30.68 -60.30
N LEU A 12 -18.91 29.67 -60.40
CA LEU A 12 -19.66 29.17 -59.23
C LEU A 12 -18.90 28.10 -58.42
N MET A 13 -17.93 27.39 -59.00
CA MET A 13 -17.14 26.38 -58.25
C MET A 13 -16.08 26.97 -57.29
N GLY A 14 -15.72 28.24 -57.45
CA GLY A 14 -14.66 28.89 -56.65
C GLY A 14 -15.07 29.33 -55.25
N GLN A 15 -16.38 29.45 -54.96
CA GLN A 15 -16.91 29.85 -53.65
C GLN A 15 -17.37 28.67 -52.78
N ASP A 16 -17.76 27.54 -53.39
CA ASP A 16 -18.33 26.39 -52.68
C ASP A 16 -17.31 25.60 -51.85
N TRP A 17 -16.05 25.51 -52.30
CA TRP A 17 -15.01 24.76 -51.56
C TRP A 17 -14.74 25.33 -50.16
N ARG A 18 -14.92 26.65 -49.98
CA ARG A 18 -14.78 27.29 -48.66
C ARG A 18 -15.90 26.87 -47.71
N LEU A 19 -17.13 26.75 -48.20
CA LEU A 19 -18.27 26.24 -47.43
C LEU A 19 -18.06 24.78 -47.04
N TRP A 20 -17.60 23.94 -47.97
CA TRP A 20 -17.23 22.56 -47.69
C TRP A 20 -16.08 22.42 -46.69
N LEU A 21 -15.07 23.30 -46.77
CA LEU A 21 -13.97 23.34 -45.81
C LEU A 21 -14.44 23.74 -44.40
N VAL A 22 -15.32 24.73 -44.29
CA VAL A 22 -15.91 25.13 -42.98
C VAL A 22 -16.78 24.02 -42.39
N ALA A 23 -17.59 23.35 -43.21
CA ALA A 23 -18.39 22.20 -42.78
C ALA A 23 -17.50 21.04 -42.33
N PHE A 24 -16.45 20.73 -43.08
CA PHE A 24 -15.46 19.72 -42.72
C PHE A 24 -14.74 20.05 -41.40
N MET A 25 -14.24 21.28 -41.24
CA MET A 25 -13.58 21.73 -40.01
C MET A 25 -14.51 21.66 -38.80
N SER A 26 -15.81 21.92 -39.00
CA SER A 26 -16.83 21.80 -37.96
C SER A 26 -17.04 20.33 -37.54
N VAL A 27 -17.11 19.40 -38.51
CA VAL A 27 -17.19 17.95 -38.25
C VAL A 27 -15.93 17.44 -37.55
N VAL A 28 -14.74 17.84 -38.00
CA VAL A 28 -13.47 17.48 -37.36
C VAL A 28 -13.40 18.02 -35.93
N SER A 29 -13.86 19.25 -35.70
CA SER A 29 -13.92 19.84 -34.36
C SER A 29 -14.86 19.08 -33.43
N LEU A 30 -16.01 18.61 -33.93
CA LEU A 30 -16.93 17.77 -33.17
C LEU A 30 -16.33 16.41 -32.82
N ILE A 31 -15.65 15.76 -33.78
CA ILE A 31 -14.97 14.48 -33.55
C ILE A 31 -13.86 14.65 -32.50
N TRP A 32 -13.06 15.71 -32.61
CA TRP A 32 -12.01 16.03 -31.64
C TRP A 32 -12.59 16.30 -30.25
N ASN A 33 -13.68 17.07 -30.16
CA ASN A 33 -14.33 17.38 -28.89
C ASN A 33 -14.93 16.13 -28.23
N GLU A 34 -15.58 15.27 -29.01
CA GLU A 34 -16.13 14.00 -28.49
C GLU A 34 -15.03 13.02 -28.09
N ALA A 35 -13.92 12.93 -28.85
CA ALA A 35 -12.75 12.13 -28.49
C ALA A 35 -12.11 12.63 -27.19
N ASN A 36 -11.94 13.95 -27.04
CA ASN A 36 -11.44 14.55 -25.80
C ASN A 36 -12.41 14.33 -24.64
N ARG A 37 -13.72 14.48 -24.85
CA ARG A 37 -14.74 14.21 -23.83
C ARG A 37 -14.67 12.77 -23.34
N ARG A 38 -14.56 11.79 -24.26
CA ARG A 38 -14.42 10.37 -23.92
C ARG A 38 -13.13 10.10 -23.16
N LYS A 39 -12.01 10.69 -23.60
CA LYS A 39 -10.71 10.54 -22.93
C LYS A 39 -10.76 11.11 -21.51
N THR A 40 -11.26 12.34 -21.34
CA THR A 40 -11.41 12.97 -20.03
C THR A 40 -12.35 12.19 -19.12
N LYS A 41 -13.47 11.68 -19.65
CA LYS A 41 -14.40 10.84 -18.87
C LYS A 41 -13.73 9.54 -18.42
N ASN A 42 -13.05 8.84 -19.32
CA ASN A 42 -12.34 7.60 -18.97
C ASN A 42 -11.24 7.83 -17.95
N THR A 43 -10.49 8.94 -18.06
CA THR A 43 -9.49 9.33 -17.06
C THR A 43 -10.12 9.68 -15.72
N ALA A 44 -11.22 10.43 -15.71
CA ALA A 44 -11.92 10.80 -14.48
C ALA A 44 -12.54 9.58 -13.77
N ASP A 45 -13.15 8.66 -14.53
CA ASP A 45 -13.71 7.42 -14.00
C ASP A 45 -12.60 6.49 -13.47
N LYS A 46 -11.47 6.41 -14.17
CA LYS A 46 -10.27 5.69 -13.71
C LYS A 46 -9.76 6.26 -12.38
N ILE A 47 -9.51 7.57 -12.30
CA ILE A 47 -9.04 8.24 -11.07
C ILE A 47 -10.03 8.02 -9.92
N ARG A 48 -11.34 8.10 -10.18
CA ARG A 48 -12.34 7.83 -9.15
C ARG A 48 -12.23 6.40 -8.63
N SER A 49 -12.11 5.42 -9.54
CA SER A 49 -11.98 4.01 -9.13
C SER A 49 -10.69 3.74 -8.34
N GLU A 50 -9.57 4.36 -8.74
CA GLU A 50 -8.28 4.24 -8.04
C GLU A 50 -8.34 4.88 -6.65
N ASN A 51 -8.99 6.04 -6.51
CA ASN A 51 -9.18 6.68 -5.21
C ASN A 51 -10.06 5.85 -4.27
N VAL A 52 -11.17 5.29 -4.78
CA VAL A 52 -12.02 4.39 -3.98
C VAL A 52 -11.21 3.18 -3.53
N LYS A 53 -10.51 2.51 -4.44
CA LYS A 53 -9.66 1.37 -4.08
C LYS A 53 -8.58 1.73 -3.06
N LEU A 54 -7.97 2.91 -3.20
CA LEU A 54 -6.94 3.39 -2.28
C LEU A 54 -7.50 3.67 -0.88
N ASP A 55 -8.68 4.29 -0.81
CA ASP A 55 -9.31 4.60 0.47
C ASP A 55 -9.77 3.31 1.15
N GLU A 56 -10.36 2.37 0.41
CA GLU A 56 -10.72 1.04 0.93
C GLU A 56 -9.49 0.27 1.42
N PHE A 57 -8.41 0.24 0.64
CA PHE A 57 -7.15 -0.37 1.07
C PHE A 57 -6.60 0.27 2.35
N ARG A 58 -6.70 1.60 2.48
CA ARG A 58 -6.24 2.30 3.69
C ARG A 58 -7.03 1.89 4.92
N SER A 59 -8.36 1.95 4.85
CA SER A 59 -9.24 1.69 5.98
C SER A 59 -9.30 0.22 6.36
N SER A 60 -9.27 -0.69 5.38
CA SER A 60 -9.45 -2.13 5.63
C SER A 60 -8.15 -2.87 5.92
N VAL A 61 -7.03 -2.46 5.31
CA VAL A 61 -5.76 -3.20 5.37
C VAL A 61 -4.66 -2.38 6.02
N LYS A 62 -4.32 -1.23 5.42
CA LYS A 62 -3.12 -0.49 5.80
C LYS A 62 -3.16 0.02 7.24
N ASP A 63 -4.24 0.68 7.63
CA ASP A 63 -4.33 1.34 8.94
C ASP A 63 -4.41 0.30 10.08
N PRO A 64 -5.28 -0.74 10.02
CA PRO A 64 -5.29 -1.81 11.02
C PRO A 64 -3.95 -2.54 11.13
N LEU A 65 -3.35 -2.93 9.99
CA LEU A 65 -2.06 -3.63 10.01
C LEU A 65 -0.93 -2.74 10.52
N SER A 66 -0.96 -1.43 10.20
CA SER A 66 0.01 -0.46 10.72
C SER A 66 -0.11 -0.30 12.24
N GLU A 67 -1.33 -0.31 12.78
CA GLU A 67 -1.59 -0.23 14.21
C GLU A 67 -1.03 -1.46 14.94
N SER A 68 -1.35 -2.67 14.48
CA SER A 68 -0.83 -3.92 15.08
C SER A 68 0.70 -4.00 15.03
N LEU A 69 1.31 -3.59 13.90
CA LEU A 69 2.77 -3.48 13.79
C LEU A 69 3.38 -2.45 14.77
N GLU A 70 2.67 -1.35 15.05
CA GLU A 70 3.12 -0.34 16.00
C GLU A 70 3.00 -0.82 17.44
N VAL A 71 1.94 -1.56 17.78
CA VAL A 71 1.78 -2.22 19.09
C VAL A 71 2.94 -3.17 19.34
N LEU A 72 3.21 -4.09 18.41
CA LEU A 72 4.33 -5.03 18.54
C LEU A 72 5.68 -4.31 18.62
N HIS A 73 5.87 -3.24 17.84
CA HIS A 73 7.09 -2.44 17.88
C HIS A 73 7.29 -1.73 19.23
N ARG A 74 6.24 -1.18 19.84
CA ARG A 74 6.32 -0.56 21.17
C ARG A 74 6.74 -1.57 22.24
N ILE A 75 6.21 -2.79 22.16
CA ILE A 75 6.60 -3.89 23.07
C ILE A 75 8.07 -4.26 22.85
N ALA A 76 8.53 -4.35 21.60
CA ALA A 76 9.93 -4.54 21.27
C ALA A 76 10.86 -3.43 21.80
N LEU A 77 10.42 -2.18 21.81
CA LEU A 77 11.19 -1.08 22.41
C LEU A 77 11.26 -1.18 23.94
N ARG A 78 10.17 -1.62 24.59
CA ARG A 78 10.19 -1.91 26.04
C ARG A 78 11.18 -3.03 26.37
N ALA A 79 11.14 -4.12 25.60
CA ALA A 79 12.06 -5.24 25.73
C ALA A 79 13.53 -4.81 25.56
N ASP A 80 13.82 -3.99 24.56
CA ASP A 80 15.15 -3.42 24.33
C ASP A 80 15.62 -2.55 25.50
N ALA A 81 14.73 -1.70 26.04
CA ALA A 81 15.04 -0.86 27.19
C ALA A 81 15.43 -1.69 28.42
N ILE A 82 14.77 -2.83 28.65
CA ILE A 82 15.16 -3.79 29.70
C ILE A 82 16.53 -4.40 29.38
N SER A 83 16.75 -4.81 28.13
CA SER A 83 17.99 -5.49 27.72
C SER A 83 19.26 -4.66 27.98
N VAL A 84 19.16 -3.33 27.85
CA VAL A 84 20.26 -2.39 28.07
C VAL A 84 20.31 -1.82 29.49
N ASN A 85 19.27 -2.04 30.31
CA ASN A 85 19.22 -1.57 31.68
C ASN A 85 20.22 -2.34 32.54
N SER A 86 20.98 -1.66 33.41
CA SER A 86 21.94 -2.31 34.31
C SER A 86 21.30 -3.05 35.49
N LYS A 87 19.98 -2.97 35.67
CA LYS A 87 19.25 -3.68 36.73
C LYS A 87 19.19 -5.19 36.44
N PRO A 88 19.36 -6.07 37.43
CA PRO A 88 19.21 -7.51 37.25
C PRO A 88 17.81 -7.86 36.72
N LEU A 89 17.73 -8.78 35.75
CA LEU A 89 16.45 -9.23 35.18
C LEU A 89 15.52 -9.85 36.22
N GLU A 90 16.06 -10.40 37.31
CA GLU A 90 15.29 -10.95 38.42
C GLU A 90 14.46 -9.87 39.13
N GLU A 91 15.01 -8.67 39.30
CA GLU A 91 14.28 -7.53 39.87
C GLU A 91 13.23 -6.97 38.89
N GLN A 92 13.36 -7.28 37.61
CA GLN A 92 12.43 -6.87 36.53
C GLN A 92 11.49 -8.00 36.11
N GLY A 93 11.41 -9.10 36.87
CA GLY A 93 10.71 -10.32 36.46
C GLY A 93 9.24 -10.13 36.10
N GLU A 94 8.52 -9.25 36.81
CA GLU A 94 7.11 -8.92 36.51
C GLU A 94 6.98 -8.17 35.17
N GLU A 95 7.83 -7.18 34.92
CA GLU A 95 7.84 -6.42 33.67
C GLU A 95 8.18 -7.32 32.47
N VAL A 96 9.14 -8.24 32.67
CA VAL A 96 9.54 -9.24 31.69
C VAL A 96 8.39 -10.21 31.36
N ALA A 97 7.68 -10.70 32.38
CA ALA A 97 6.52 -11.57 32.19
C ALA A 97 5.40 -10.82 31.44
N GLN A 98 5.15 -9.56 31.79
CA GLN A 98 4.16 -8.74 31.09
C GLN A 98 4.52 -8.54 29.62
N ILE A 99 5.80 -8.27 29.31
CA ILE A 99 6.27 -8.12 27.91
C ILE A 99 6.04 -9.40 27.12
N ARG A 100 6.26 -10.56 27.72
CA ARG A 100 5.99 -11.85 27.07
C ARG A 100 4.51 -11.99 26.71
N ASP A 101 3.63 -11.75 27.68
CA ASP A 101 2.20 -11.91 27.45
C ASP A 101 1.68 -10.87 26.44
N ASP A 102 2.09 -9.61 26.57
CA ASP A 102 1.79 -8.53 25.62
C ASP A 102 2.28 -8.87 24.21
N ALA A 103 3.51 -9.41 24.08
CA ALA A 103 4.09 -9.78 22.79
C ALA A 103 3.32 -10.94 22.13
N ILE A 104 2.93 -11.96 22.89
CA ILE A 104 2.16 -13.10 22.36
C ILE A 104 0.80 -12.62 21.83
N VAL A 105 0.10 -11.78 22.59
CA VAL A 105 -1.19 -11.21 22.17
C VAL A 105 -1.02 -10.33 20.94
N ALA A 106 0.00 -9.47 20.92
CA ALA A 106 0.27 -8.59 19.77
C ALA A 106 0.64 -9.36 18.50
N VAL A 107 1.36 -10.49 18.63
CA VAL A 107 1.67 -11.37 17.49
C VAL A 107 0.41 -12.04 16.95
N ALA A 108 -0.49 -12.52 17.82
CA ALA A 108 -1.75 -13.14 17.40
C ALA A 108 -2.70 -12.14 16.72
N ASP A 109 -2.78 -10.90 17.22
CA ASP A 109 -3.53 -9.82 16.56
C ASP A 109 -2.91 -9.50 15.19
N LEU A 110 -1.58 -9.39 15.11
CA LEU A 110 -0.87 -9.14 13.86
C LEU A 110 -1.09 -10.28 12.84
N GLU A 111 -1.06 -11.54 13.27
CA GLU A 111 -1.39 -12.70 12.44
C GLU A 111 -2.78 -12.54 11.82
N THR A 112 -3.77 -12.23 12.64
CA THR A 112 -5.16 -12.00 12.20
C THR A 112 -5.21 -10.88 11.16
N ARG A 113 -4.51 -9.76 11.37
CA ARG A 113 -4.47 -8.65 10.40
C ARG A 113 -3.77 -8.98 9.09
N LEU A 114 -2.77 -9.86 9.12
CA LEU A 114 -2.09 -10.32 7.92
C LEU A 114 -2.99 -11.23 7.11
N PHE A 115 -3.71 -12.16 7.77
CA PHE A 115 -4.72 -12.98 7.11
C PHE A 115 -5.88 -12.14 6.54
N ASP A 116 -6.39 -11.16 7.30
CA ASP A 116 -7.40 -10.21 6.80
C ASP A 116 -6.89 -9.46 5.55
N ALA A 117 -5.60 -9.15 5.49
CA ALA A 117 -4.96 -8.50 4.34
C ALA A 117 -4.82 -9.44 3.14
N ASP A 118 -4.52 -10.72 3.37
CA ASP A 118 -4.44 -11.75 2.33
C ASP A 118 -5.80 -12.04 1.69
N ASP A 119 -6.87 -12.02 2.48
CA ASP A 119 -8.25 -12.24 2.00
C ASP A 119 -8.88 -10.97 1.39
N SER A 120 -8.23 -9.81 1.50
CA SER A 120 -8.79 -8.53 1.04
C SER A 120 -8.73 -8.37 -0.48
N GLU A 121 -9.88 -8.10 -1.11
CA GLU A 121 -9.96 -7.77 -2.54
C GLU A 121 -9.24 -6.46 -2.91
N PHE A 122 -8.94 -5.63 -1.90
CA PHE A 122 -8.27 -4.34 -2.07
C PHE A 122 -6.75 -4.45 -2.02
N ALA A 123 -6.20 -5.58 -1.58
CA ALA A 123 -4.78 -5.84 -1.51
C ALA A 123 -4.35 -6.77 -2.66
N GLY A 124 -3.72 -6.21 -3.69
CA GLY A 124 -3.59 -6.87 -4.99
C GLY A 124 -2.30 -7.66 -5.25
N ALA A 125 -1.25 -7.52 -4.43
CA ALA A 125 0.10 -7.87 -4.91
C ALA A 125 0.96 -8.78 -4.02
N GLY A 126 0.51 -9.26 -2.87
CA GLY A 126 1.41 -10.05 -2.01
C GLY A 126 0.70 -10.95 -1.03
N ASP A 127 1.33 -12.09 -0.78
CA ASP A 127 1.18 -12.84 0.45
C ASP A 127 1.71 -11.94 1.59
N TRP A 128 0.81 -11.26 2.29
CA TRP A 128 1.09 -10.39 3.41
C TRP A 128 1.67 -11.20 4.56
N SER A 129 1.15 -12.42 4.77
CA SER A 129 1.66 -13.37 5.75
C SER A 129 3.07 -13.91 5.42
N ASP A 130 3.58 -13.73 4.20
CA ASP A 130 4.93 -14.16 3.85
C ASP A 130 6.01 -13.57 4.78
N GLY A 131 6.80 -14.48 5.35
CA GLY A 131 7.83 -14.19 6.35
C GLY A 131 7.30 -13.97 7.78
N PHE A 132 5.99 -14.06 8.02
CA PHE A 132 5.40 -13.93 9.35
C PHE A 132 5.79 -15.10 10.25
N GLU A 133 5.73 -16.34 9.77
CA GLU A 133 6.10 -17.54 10.52
C GLU A 133 7.51 -17.41 11.12
N GLY A 134 8.49 -16.98 10.33
CA GLY A 134 9.86 -16.75 10.82
C GLY A 134 9.96 -15.63 11.86
N CYS A 135 9.13 -14.58 11.76
CA CYS A 135 9.04 -13.55 12.79
C CYS A 135 8.41 -14.11 14.07
N GLN A 136 7.25 -14.78 13.96
CA GLN A 136 6.51 -15.40 15.06
C GLN A 136 7.38 -16.39 15.84
N ASP A 137 8.06 -17.31 15.14
CA ASP A 137 9.02 -18.24 15.73
C ASP A 137 10.11 -17.52 16.51
N THR A 138 10.68 -16.47 15.92
CA THR A 138 11.74 -15.70 16.60
C THR A 138 11.20 -14.97 17.83
N VAL A 139 9.98 -14.46 17.79
CA VAL A 139 9.33 -13.84 18.95
C VAL A 139 9.14 -14.88 20.06
N TYR A 140 8.52 -16.03 19.75
CA TYR A 140 8.24 -17.07 20.75
C TYR A 140 9.51 -17.65 21.35
N GLN A 141 10.51 -17.99 20.51
CA GLN A 141 11.81 -18.45 21.00
C GLN A 141 12.50 -17.41 21.89
N SER A 142 12.39 -16.12 21.54
CA SER A 142 12.95 -15.05 22.37
C SER A 142 12.22 -14.99 23.71
N MET A 143 10.88 -15.01 23.72
CA MET A 143 10.09 -14.94 24.96
C MET A 143 10.34 -16.13 25.89
N ASP A 144 10.44 -17.34 25.32
CA ASP A 144 10.76 -18.54 26.10
C ASP A 144 12.17 -18.47 26.67
N ALA A 145 13.15 -18.00 25.89
CA ALA A 145 14.51 -17.78 26.38
C ALA A 145 14.58 -16.72 27.49
N ILE A 146 13.81 -15.63 27.37
CA ILE A 146 13.79 -14.55 28.35
C ILE A 146 13.21 -15.02 29.69
N CYS A 147 12.25 -15.95 29.67
CA CYS A 147 11.63 -16.50 30.88
C CYS A 147 12.30 -17.79 31.38
N SER A 148 13.31 -18.31 30.69
CA SER A 148 14.01 -19.53 31.11
C SER A 148 14.91 -19.27 32.32
N ASN A 149 14.72 -20.09 33.36
CA ASN A 149 15.58 -20.11 34.55
C ASN A 149 16.90 -20.86 34.31
N GLU A 150 17.03 -21.57 33.18
CA GLU A 150 18.25 -22.31 32.83
C GLU A 150 19.28 -21.43 32.12
N LEU A 151 18.85 -20.29 31.59
CA LEU A 151 19.71 -19.35 30.86
C LEU A 151 20.27 -18.29 31.81
N GLY A 152 21.58 -18.02 31.66
CA GLY A 152 22.22 -16.90 32.34
C GLY A 152 21.68 -15.54 31.87
N GLU A 153 21.88 -14.51 32.68
CA GLU A 153 21.33 -13.16 32.44
C GLU A 153 21.72 -12.59 31.06
N ASP A 154 22.98 -12.77 30.64
CA ASP A 154 23.47 -12.30 29.34
C ASP A 154 22.71 -12.94 28.16
N ALA A 155 22.39 -14.23 28.26
CA ALA A 155 21.64 -14.93 27.22
C ALA A 155 20.19 -14.44 27.15
N ARG A 156 19.57 -14.18 28.30
CA ARG A 156 18.22 -13.62 28.40
C ARG A 156 18.16 -12.19 27.83
N ARG A 157 19.18 -11.36 28.09
CA ARG A 157 19.32 -10.03 27.48
C ARG A 157 19.50 -10.08 25.97
N GLN A 158 20.32 -11.02 25.48
CA GLN A 158 20.47 -11.24 24.05
C GLN A 158 19.16 -11.66 23.38
N ALA A 159 18.32 -12.45 24.06
CA ALA A 159 17.00 -12.81 23.56
C ALA A 159 16.07 -11.59 23.42
N LEU A 160 16.05 -10.66 24.39
CA LEU A 160 15.33 -9.38 24.27
C LEU A 160 15.80 -8.57 23.05
N ALA A 161 17.11 -8.51 22.81
CA ALA A 161 17.68 -7.80 21.66
C ALA A 161 17.32 -8.48 20.32
N ARG A 162 17.31 -9.81 20.27
CA ARG A 162 16.88 -10.60 19.09
C ARG A 162 15.40 -10.34 18.77
N PHE A 163 14.53 -10.36 19.78
CA PHE A 163 13.12 -10.03 19.63
C PHE A 163 12.91 -8.66 18.96
N LYS A 164 13.62 -7.63 19.43
CA LYS A 164 13.56 -6.29 18.84
C LYS A 164 14.02 -6.27 17.39
N SER A 165 15.15 -6.93 17.09
CA SER A 165 15.70 -7.00 15.74
C SER A 165 14.71 -7.65 14.76
N ALA A 166 14.15 -8.80 15.13
CA ALA A 166 13.17 -9.52 14.31
C ALA A 166 11.92 -8.67 14.04
N THR A 167 11.34 -8.10 15.10
CA THR A 167 10.16 -7.22 15.00
C THR A 167 10.42 -6.01 14.09
N PHE A 168 11.60 -5.39 14.21
CA PHE A 168 11.95 -4.23 13.41
C PHE A 168 12.14 -4.58 11.92
N GLN A 169 12.80 -5.70 11.63
CA GLN A 169 12.98 -6.18 10.26
C GLN A 169 11.63 -6.52 9.61
N PHE A 170 10.76 -7.22 10.34
CA PHE A 170 9.42 -7.56 9.85
C PHE A 170 8.59 -6.30 9.58
N ARG A 171 8.53 -5.36 10.52
CA ARG A 171 7.84 -4.07 10.33
C ARG A 171 8.37 -3.30 9.13
N LYS A 172 9.68 -3.29 8.91
CA LYS A 172 10.28 -2.63 7.73
C LYS A 172 9.83 -3.31 6.42
N SER A 173 9.80 -4.63 6.39
CA SER A 173 9.31 -5.41 5.24
C SER A 173 7.84 -5.10 4.94
N GLN A 174 6.98 -5.15 5.95
CA GLN A 174 5.55 -4.89 5.79
C GLN A 174 5.24 -3.45 5.37
N ARG A 175 5.95 -2.45 5.94
CA ARG A 175 5.82 -1.06 5.50
C ARG A 175 6.23 -0.87 4.05
N LYS A 176 7.22 -1.62 3.56
CA LYS A 176 7.60 -1.60 2.16
C LYS A 176 6.48 -2.20 1.30
N LYS A 177 5.92 -3.36 1.67
CA LYS A 177 4.75 -3.96 0.99
C LYS A 177 3.58 -2.97 0.90
N MET A 178 3.22 -2.30 2.01
CA MET A 178 2.18 -1.27 2.03
C MET A 178 2.48 -0.09 1.08
N SER A 179 3.72 0.38 1.05
CA SER A 179 4.13 1.47 0.14
C SER A 179 4.06 1.02 -1.32
N ASP A 180 4.49 -0.19 -1.63
CA ASP A 180 4.48 -0.75 -2.98
C ASP A 180 3.03 -0.96 -3.46
N GLU A 181 2.12 -1.37 -2.57
CA GLU A 181 0.68 -1.49 -2.87
C GLU A 181 0.04 -0.12 -3.16
N VAL A 182 0.35 0.91 -2.36
CA VAL A 182 -0.12 2.28 -2.63
C VAL A 182 0.35 2.78 -4.00
N LYS A 183 1.60 2.50 -4.37
CA LYS A 183 2.14 2.84 -5.70
C LYS A 183 1.46 2.07 -6.82
N SER A 184 1.21 0.78 -6.61
CA SER A 184 0.48 -0.09 -7.54
C SER A 184 -0.92 0.45 -7.82
N ILE A 185 -1.66 0.84 -6.78
CA ILE A 185 -3.03 1.39 -6.89
C ILE A 185 -3.04 2.76 -7.58
N THR A 186 -2.09 3.64 -7.24
CA THR A 186 -2.07 5.02 -7.76
C THR A 186 -1.38 5.17 -9.12
N GLY A 187 -0.65 4.15 -9.58
CA GLY A 187 0.16 4.22 -10.79
C GLY A 187 1.33 5.21 -10.72
N ILE A 188 1.67 5.68 -9.51
CA ILE A 188 2.79 6.59 -9.27
C ILE A 188 4.06 5.74 -9.09
N GLN A 189 4.92 5.71 -10.11
CA GLN A 189 6.22 5.05 -10.07
C GLN A 189 7.26 5.89 -9.32
#